data_AF-A0A925PXP8-F1
#
_entry.id   AF-A0A925PXP8-F1
#
_cell.length_a   1.000
_cell.length_b   1.000
_cell.length_c   1.000
_cell.angle_alpha   90.00
_cell.angle_beta   90.00
_cell.angle_gamma   90.00
#
_symmetry.space_group_name_H-M   'P 1'
#
loop_
_entity.id
_entity.type
_entity.pdbx_description
1 polymer ?
#
loop_
_entity_poly.entity_id
_entity_poly.type
_entity_poly.pdbx_seq_one_letter_code
_entity_poly.pdbx_strand_id
1 'polypeptide(L)' 'MSLDLIERDAQLAQLRACASQAEEGAGRVALVAGEAGIGKTSLVRELVRSCPGFTVWWGACDALQTP' A
#
# COMPACT_ATOMS: atom_id res chain seq x y z
N MET A 1 9.39 -14.21 9.62
CA MET A 1 10.50 -13.44 9.03
C MET A 1 9.89 -12.20 8.40
N SER A 2 9.94 -11.06 9.07
CA SER A 2 9.49 -9.80 8.48
C SER A 2 10.59 -9.33 7.53
N LEU A 3 10.25 -9.12 6.26
CA LEU A 3 11.12 -8.43 5.32
C LEU A 3 10.94 -6.95 5.63
N ASP A 4 11.84 -6.40 6.45
CA ASP A 4 11.88 -4.96 6.68
C ASP A 4 12.06 -4.26 5.33
N LEU A 5 11.19 -3.29 5.04
CA LEU A 5 11.19 -2.55 3.79
C LEU A 5 12.35 -1.56 3.78
N ILE A 6 13.51 -2.00 3.32
CA ILE A 6 14.69 -1.16 3.16
C ILE A 6 14.39 -0.07 2.10
N GLU A 7 14.74 1.18 2.41
CA GLU A 7 14.61 2.37 1.53
C GLU A 7 13.17 2.77 1.14
N ARG A 8 12.13 2.31 1.84
CA ARG A 8 10.73 2.65 1.53
C ARG A 8 9.98 3.43 2.60
N ASP A 9 10.70 3.92 3.60
CA ASP A 9 10.11 4.67 4.72
C ASP A 9 9.33 5.91 4.27
N ALA A 10 9.83 6.64 3.26
CA ALA A 10 9.17 7.83 2.75
C ALA A 10 7.82 7.50 2.08
N GLN A 11 7.79 6.50 1.21
CA GLN A 11 6.55 6.07 0.54
C GLN A 11 5.57 5.46 1.56
N LEU A 12 6.07 4.71 2.53
CA LEU A 12 5.24 4.16 3.60
C LEU A 12 4.65 5.26 4.49
N ALA A 13 5.42 6.29 4.82
CA ALA A 13 4.96 7.45 5.59
C ALA A 13 3.85 8.21 4.85
N GLN A 14 3.98 8.40 3.52
CA GLN A 14 2.93 9.02 2.71
C GLN A 14 1.62 8.23 2.75
N LEU A 15 1.70 6.91 2.60
CA LEU A 15 0.53 6.04 2.67
C LEU A 15 -0.11 6.02 4.07
N ARG A 16 0.70 6.04 5.13
CA ARG A 16 0.21 6.14 6.52
C ARG A 16 -0.51 7.47 6.77
N ALA A 17 -0.01 8.57 6.22
CA ALA A 17 -0.69 9.86 6.30
C ALA A 17 -2.06 9.81 5.60
N CYS A 18 -2.17 9.14 4.45
CA CYS A 18 -3.48 8.92 3.81
C CYS A 18 -4.42 8.06 4.67
N ALA A 19 -3.91 7.01 5.32
CA ALA A 19 -4.70 6.17 6.21
C ALA A 19 -5.21 6.97 7.42
N SER A 20 -4.33 7.73 8.08
CA SER A 20 -4.71 8.60 9.21
C SER A 20 -5.82 9.59 8.83
N GLN A 21 -5.73 10.23 7.66
CA GLN A 21 -6.79 11.12 7.17
C GLN A 21 -8.11 10.37 6.88
N ALA A 22 -8.03 9.11 6.44
CA ALA A 22 -9.20 8.28 6.23
C ALA A 22 -9.89 7.87 7.54
N GLU A 23 -9.12 7.63 8.62
CA GLU A 23 -9.67 7.38 9.97
C GLU A 23 -10.45 8.60 10.49
N GLU A 24 -10.01 9.82 10.14
CA GLU A 24 -10.70 11.07 10.46
C GLU A 24 -11.95 11.34 9.58
N GLY A 25 -12.33 10.37 8.74
CA GLY A 25 -13.50 10.44 7.86
C GLY A 25 -13.22 11.08 6.49
N ALA A 26 -11.98 11.47 6.21
CA ALA A 26 -11.57 12.03 4.93
C ALA A 26 -10.95 10.94 4.04
N GLY A 27 -11.80 10.20 3.32
CA GLY A 27 -11.36 9.11 2.42
C GLY A 27 -10.29 9.52 1.41
N ARG A 28 -9.42 8.57 1.04
CA ARG A 28 -8.27 8.78 0.15
C ARG A 28 -8.13 7.66 -0.86
N VAL A 29 -7.56 7.97 -2.02
CA VAL A 29 -7.13 7.02 -3.05
C VAL A 29 -5.66 7.27 -3.33
N ALA A 30 -4.85 6.21 -3.35
CA ALA A 30 -3.44 6.26 -3.67
C ALA A 30 -3.10 5.32 -4.82
N LEU A 31 -2.28 5.78 -5.76
CA LEU A 31 -1.73 4.97 -6.86
C LEU A 31 -0.27 4.63 -6.55
N VAL A 32 0.06 3.35 -6.42
CA VAL A 32 1.44 2.88 -6.24
C VAL A 32 1.97 2.36 -7.56
N ALA A 33 2.81 3.15 -8.22
CA ALA A 33 3.43 2.82 -9.50
C ALA A 33 4.95 2.63 -9.37
N GLY A 34 5.55 1.90 -10.32
CA GLY A 34 7.00 1.62 -10.33
C GLY A 34 7.33 0.35 -11.10
N GLU A 35 8.62 0.09 -11.28
CA GLU A 35 9.14 -1.04 -12.05
C GLU A 35 8.68 -2.41 -11.53
N ALA A 36 8.68 -3.42 -12.39
CA ALA A 36 8.43 -4.79 -11.97
C ALA A 36 9.48 -5.23 -10.93
N GLY A 37 9.06 -5.92 -9.87
CA GLY A 37 9.98 -6.37 -8.82
C GLY A 37 10.42 -5.32 -7.80
N ILE A 38 10.11 -4.02 -7.99
CA ILE A 38 10.57 -2.93 -7.11
C ILE A 38 9.98 -2.94 -5.68
N GLY A 39 9.11 -3.89 -5.36
CA GLY A 39 8.54 -4.07 -4.02
C GLY A 39 7.19 -3.39 -3.77
N LYS A 40 6.43 -2.99 -4.79
CA LYS A 40 5.10 -2.36 -4.65
C LYS A 40 4.14 -3.17 -3.77
N THR A 41 4.01 -4.47 -4.02
CA THR A 41 3.13 -5.35 -3.23
C THR A 41 3.60 -5.47 -1.78
N SER A 42 4.92 -5.50 -1.55
CA SER A 42 5.47 -5.53 -0.20
C SER A 42 5.15 -4.24 0.56
N LEU A 43 5.29 -3.08 -0.08
CA LEU A 43 4.95 -1.78 0.51
C LEU A 43 3.50 -1.71 0.98
N VAL A 44 2.54 -2.12 0.14
CA VAL A 44 1.11 -2.09 0.51
C VAL A 44 0.80 -3.10 1.61
N ARG A 45 1.44 -4.28 1.60
CA ARG A 45 1.29 -5.27 2.69
C ARG A 45 1.79 -4.73 4.03
N GLU A 46 2.88 -3.98 4.02
CA GLU A 46 3.42 -3.38 5.24
C GLU A 46 2.56 -2.24 5.77
N LEU A 47 1.99 -1.41 4.88
CA LEU A 47 0.98 -0.43 5.26
C LEU A 47 -0.17 -1.10 6.03
N VAL A 48 -0.73 -2.18 5.47
CA VAL A 48 -1.82 -2.95 6.08
C VAL A 48 -1.45 -3.47 7.47
N ARG A 49 -0.25 -4.02 7.65
CA ARG A 49 0.23 -4.46 8.97
C ARG A 49 0.34 -3.31 9.97
N SER A 50 0.68 -2.10 9.50
CA SER A 50 0.84 -0.93 10.34
C SER A 50 -0.45 -0.16 10.64
N CYS A 51 -1.59 -0.57 10.07
CA CYS A 51 -2.89 0.11 10.21
C CYS A 51 -3.99 -0.86 10.68
N PRO A 52 -3.93 -1.36 11.93
CA PRO A 52 -4.87 -2.37 12.44
C PRO A 52 -6.32 -1.87 12.60
N GLY A 53 -6.57 -0.55 12.50
CA GLY A 53 -7.90 0.07 12.59
C GLY A 53 -8.81 -0.16 11.38
N PHE A 54 -8.30 -0.77 10.31
CA PHE A 54 -9.02 -0.95 9.06
C PHE A 54 -9.46 -2.40 8.84
N THR A 55 -10.68 -2.58 8.34
CA THR A 55 -11.05 -3.83 7.65
C THR A 55 -10.47 -3.80 6.25
N VAL A 56 -9.58 -4.74 5.94
CA VAL A 56 -8.84 -4.76 4.68
C VAL A 56 -9.44 -5.75 3.69
N TRP A 57 -9.72 -5.27 2.49
CA TRP A 57 -10.12 -6.06 1.34
C TRP A 57 -9.00 -6.09 0.31
N TRP A 58 -8.58 -7.28 -0.13
CA TRP A 58 -7.51 -7.45 -1.09
C TRP A 58 -8.02 -8.07 -2.38
N GLY A 59 -7.77 -7.39 -3.51
CA GLY A 59 -8.08 -7.88 -4.85
C GLY A 59 -6.84 -7.81 -5.74
N ALA A 60 -6.88 -8.56 -6.83
CA ALA A 60 -5.90 -8.47 -7.91
C ALA A 60 -6.66 -8.35 -9.23
N CYS A 61 -6.09 -7.59 -10.17
CA CYS A 61 -6.53 -7.67 -11.56
C CYS A 61 -5.83 -8.83 -12.23
N ASP A 62 -6.54 -9.58 -13.08
CA ASP A 62 -5.90 -10.49 -14.00
C ASP A 62 -4.94 -9.72 -14.91
N ALA A 63 -3.88 -10.39 -15.35
CA ALA A 63 -3.00 -9.88 -16.40
C ALA A 63 -3.75 -9.90 -17.74
N LEU A 64 -4.71 -8.98 -17.89
CA LEU A 64 -5.40 -8.74 -19.15
C LEU A 64 -4.37 -8.18 -20.13
N GLN A 65 -3.93 -9.02 -21.05
CA GLN A 65 -3.24 -8.56 -22.24
C GLN A 65 -4.23 -7.71 -23.03
N THR A 66 -3.91 -6.44 -23.25
CA THR A 66 -4.61 -5.63 -24.24
C THR A 66 -4.41 -6.30 -25.61
N PRO A 67 -5.48 -6.59 -26.37
CA PRO A 67 -5.35 -7.12 -27.74
C PRO A 67 -4.65 -6.13 -28.67
#